data_AF-A0A5C6B622-F1
#
_entry.id   AF-A0A5C6B622-F1
#
_cell.length_a   1.000
_cell.length_b   1.000
_cell.length_c   1.000
_cell.angle_alpha   90.00
_cell.angle_beta   90.00
_cell.angle_gamma   90.00
#
_symmetry.space_group_name_H-M   'P 1'
#
loop_
_entity.id
_entity.type
_entity.pdbx_description
1 polymer ?
#
loop_
_entity_poly.entity_id
_entity_poly.type
_entity_poly.pdbx_seq_one_letter_code
_entity_poly.pdbx_strand_id
1 'polypeptide(L)'
;MAKKDTFRVVTRGKDGSLLIRDYPTCDPLLQSHLQIGVDDCSTDLALRGLPVFRGLIGPMPEGKHIVRYETPEVFEALTKEWMNAKPRKRRRRTSAQIAADNAAAAAAEMASV
;
A
#
# COMPACT_ATOMS: atom_id res chain seq x y z
N MET A 1 -11.32 -13.57 9.24
CA MET A 1 -10.75 -12.25 8.87
C MET A 1 -9.74 -11.85 9.93
N ALA A 2 -8.63 -11.24 9.54
CA ALA A 2 -7.68 -10.72 10.52
C ALA A 2 -8.32 -9.49 11.21
N LYS A 3 -8.31 -9.47 12.54
CA LYS A 3 -8.80 -8.32 13.29
C LYS A 3 -7.80 -7.18 13.10
N LYS A 4 -8.31 -6.01 12.73
CA LYS A 4 -7.53 -4.77 12.77
C LYS A 4 -7.70 -4.14 14.13
N ASP A 5 -6.59 -3.98 14.82
CA ASP A 5 -6.52 -3.54 16.21
C ASP A 5 -5.62 -2.31 16.38
N THR A 6 -5.02 -1.83 15.28
CA THR A 6 -4.15 -0.67 15.29
C THR A 6 -4.65 0.36 14.29
N PHE A 7 -4.87 1.58 14.76
CA PHE A 7 -5.26 2.75 13.98
C PHE A 7 -4.05 3.66 13.83
N ARG A 8 -3.50 3.73 12.62
CA ARG A 8 -2.31 4.50 12.30
C ARG A 8 -2.70 5.80 11.62
N VAL A 9 -2.26 6.93 12.16
CA VAL A 9 -2.39 8.24 11.52
C VAL A 9 -1.01 8.66 10.99
N VAL A 10 -0.91 8.85 9.69
CA VAL A 10 0.31 9.31 9.01
C VAL A 10 0.14 10.77 8.61
N THR A 11 0.97 11.63 9.17
CA THR A 11 1.00 13.06 8.84
C THR A 11 2.37 13.45 8.34
N ARG A 12 2.49 14.68 7.84
CA ARG A 12 3.76 15.25 7.40
C ARG A 12 4.21 16.35 8.35
N GLY A 13 5.46 16.28 8.78
CA GLY A 13 6.13 17.35 9.53
C GLY A 13 6.42 18.55 8.64
N LYS A 14 6.69 19.72 9.26
CA LYS A 14 7.07 20.95 8.53
C LYS A 14 8.38 20.79 7.74
N ASP A 15 9.22 19.85 8.14
CA ASP A 15 10.48 19.45 7.50
C ASP A 15 10.28 18.45 6.35
N GLY A 16 9.03 18.04 6.09
CA GLY A 16 8.69 17.07 5.06
C GLY A 16 8.81 15.61 5.50
N SER A 17 9.21 15.34 6.75
CA SER A 17 9.29 13.99 7.32
C SER A 17 7.90 13.37 7.55
N LEU A 18 7.81 12.05 7.51
CA LEU A 18 6.57 11.34 7.85
C LEU A 18 6.50 11.13 9.36
N LEU A 19 5.42 11.60 9.96
CA LEU A 19 5.09 11.39 11.37
C LEU A 19 4.01 10.33 11.46
N ILE A 20 4.32 9.24 12.16
CA ILE A 20 3.42 8.10 12.34
C ILE A 20 2.95 8.07 13.79
N ARG A 21 1.64 8.03 13.99
CA ARG A 21 1.01 7.89 15.30
C ARG A 21 0.06 6.70 15.31
N ASP A 22 0.36 5.72 16.15
CA ASP A 22 -0.46 4.51 16.28
C ASP A 22 -1.34 4.59 17.53
N TYR A 23 -2.58 4.16 17.39
CA TYR A 23 -3.57 4.08 18.45
C TYR A 23 -4.15 2.67 18.53
N PRO A 24 -4.39 2.12 19.73
CA PRO A 24 -5.00 0.81 19.90
C PRO A 24 -6.52 0.80 19.65
N THR A 25 -7.15 1.98 19.62
CA THR A 25 -8.59 2.13 19.35
C THR A 25 -8.84 3.34 18.45
N CYS A 26 -10.06 3.43 17.90
CA CYS A 26 -10.49 4.54 17.06
C CYS A 26 -10.92 5.78 17.88
N ASP A 27 -11.16 5.62 19.19
CA ASP A 27 -11.71 6.67 20.05
C ASP A 27 -10.91 7.99 20.03
N PRO A 28 -9.57 7.98 20.04
CA PRO A 28 -8.80 9.22 19.94
C PRO A 28 -9.06 9.98 18.63
N LEU A 29 -9.28 9.27 17.52
CA LEU A 29 -9.57 9.89 16.23
C LEU A 29 -10.99 10.47 16.20
N LEU A 30 -11.95 9.80 16.81
CA LEU A 30 -13.32 10.30 16.96
C LEU A 30 -13.40 11.57 17.82
N GLN A 31 -12.49 11.71 18.78
CA GLN A 31 -12.40 12.91 19.61
C GLN A 31 -11.68 14.07 18.90
N SER A 32 -10.66 13.78 18.08
CA SER A 32 -9.85 14.81 17.42
C SER A 32 -10.35 15.23 16.05
N HIS A 33 -11.15 14.41 15.37
CA HIS A 33 -11.63 14.65 14.02
C HIS A 33 -13.14 14.46 13.90
N LEU A 34 -13.78 15.34 13.12
CA LEU A 34 -15.20 15.21 12.82
C LEU A 34 -15.42 14.03 11.87
N GLN A 35 -16.21 13.04 12.29
CA GLN A 35 -16.69 11.99 11.40
C GLN A 35 -17.69 12.57 10.40
N ILE A 36 -17.42 12.38 9.10
CA ILE A 36 -18.27 12.85 8.00
C ILE A 36 -19.01 11.71 7.31
N GLY A 37 -18.67 10.47 7.63
CA GLY A 37 -19.33 9.30 7.07
C GLY A 37 -18.73 7.99 7.57
N VAL A 38 -19.03 6.93 6.83
CA VAL A 38 -18.50 5.58 7.05
C VAL A 38 -18.08 5.01 5.69
N ASP A 39 -17.07 4.15 5.69
CA ASP A 39 -16.63 3.46 4.48
C ASP A 39 -17.56 2.28 4.13
N ASP A 40 -17.95 2.13 2.86
CA ASP A 40 -18.76 1.01 2.38
C ASP A 40 -18.18 0.34 1.10
N CYS A 41 -17.18 0.96 0.47
CA CYS A 41 -16.66 0.49 -0.82
C CYS A 41 -15.36 -0.30 -0.72
N SER A 42 -14.72 -0.39 0.46
CA SER A 42 -13.50 -1.18 0.61
C SER A 42 -13.69 -2.65 0.22
N THR A 43 -12.69 -3.21 -0.46
CA THR A 43 -12.59 -4.64 -0.71
C THR A 43 -12.30 -5.43 0.58
N ASP A 44 -11.63 -4.78 1.52
CA ASP A 44 -11.42 -5.31 2.86
C ASP A 44 -12.66 -5.07 3.73
N LEU A 45 -13.41 -6.14 3.98
CA LEU A 45 -14.63 -6.10 4.79
C LEU A 45 -14.38 -5.67 6.25
N ALA A 46 -13.14 -5.76 6.75
CA ALA A 46 -12.80 -5.26 8.09
C ALA A 46 -12.69 -3.72 8.13
N LEU A 47 -12.67 -3.04 6.99
CA LEU A 47 -12.67 -1.58 6.89
C LEU A 47 -14.06 -0.99 6.72
N ARG A 48 -15.00 -1.75 6.14
CA ARG A 48 -16.37 -1.27 5.98
C ARG A 48 -17.01 -0.97 7.33
N GLY A 49 -17.75 0.13 7.39
CA GLY A 49 -18.34 0.66 8.61
C GLY A 49 -17.36 1.48 9.47
N LEU A 50 -16.06 1.50 9.17
CA LEU A 50 -15.13 2.39 9.87
C LEU A 50 -15.36 3.86 9.48
N PRO A 51 -15.13 4.80 10.41
CA PRO A 51 -15.42 6.21 10.19
C PRO A 51 -14.51 6.82 9.12
N VAL A 52 -15.10 7.67 8.29
CA VAL A 52 -14.39 8.60 7.41
C VAL A 52 -14.36 9.95 8.13
N PHE A 53 -13.17 10.52 8.27
CA PHE A 53 -12.93 11.73 9.04
C PHE A 53 -12.66 12.94 8.15
N ARG A 54 -13.15 14.12 8.56
CA ARG A 54 -12.82 15.38 7.90
C ARG A 54 -11.32 15.68 8.05
N GLY A 55 -10.62 15.82 6.93
CA GLY A 55 -9.21 16.19 6.90
C GLY A 55 -8.24 15.02 7.04
N LEU A 56 -8.75 13.78 7.08
CA LEU A 56 -7.96 12.57 6.91
C LEU A 56 -8.47 11.79 5.70
N ILE A 57 -7.56 11.12 5.01
CA ILE A 57 -7.84 10.18 3.93
C ILE A 57 -7.71 8.77 4.49
N GLY A 58 -8.72 7.95 4.25
CA GLY A 58 -8.88 6.61 4.82
C GLY A 58 -10.36 6.30 5.04
N PRO A 59 -10.69 5.14 5.61
CA PRO A 59 -9.79 4.10 6.14
C PRO A 59 -9.12 3.27 5.03
N MET A 60 -7.80 3.06 5.13
CA MET A 60 -7.04 2.23 4.19
C MET A 60 -6.41 1.00 4.87
N PRO A 61 -6.30 -0.15 4.18
CA PRO A 61 -5.63 -1.31 4.74
C PRO A 61 -4.12 -1.13 4.67
N GLU A 62 -3.43 -1.25 5.81
CA GLU A 62 -1.99 -1.38 5.85
C GLU A 62 -1.60 -2.72 6.49
N GLY A 63 -1.04 -3.62 5.68
CA GLY A 63 -0.73 -4.97 6.14
C GLY A 63 -1.97 -5.72 6.65
N LYS A 64 -1.77 -6.57 7.66
CA LYS A 64 -2.81 -7.50 8.15
C LYS A 64 -3.68 -6.93 9.28
N HIS A 65 -3.14 -6.02 10.08
CA HIS A 65 -3.73 -5.59 11.36
C HIS A 65 -3.93 -4.07 11.49
N ILE A 66 -3.47 -3.28 10.51
CA ILE A 66 -3.44 -1.82 10.63
C ILE A 66 -4.51 -1.21 9.73
N VAL A 67 -5.26 -0.28 10.30
CA VAL A 67 -6.08 0.71 9.57
C VAL A 67 -5.27 1.98 9.48
N ARG A 68 -4.94 2.41 8.27
CA ARG A 68 -4.25 3.68 8.05
C ARG A 68 -5.24 4.79 7.72
N TYR A 69 -5.03 5.92 8.38
CA TYR A 69 -5.50 7.24 8.00
C TYR A 69 -4.29 8.13 7.71
N GLU A 70 -4.40 9.03 6.76
CA GLU A 70 -3.30 9.94 6.42
C GLU A 70 -3.80 11.34 6.11
N THR A 71 -2.95 12.36 6.24
CA THR A 71 -3.35 13.70 5.80
C THR A 71 -3.37 13.79 4.27
N PRO A 72 -4.17 14.71 3.68
CA PRO A 72 -4.20 14.92 2.24
C PRO A 72 -2.82 15.16 1.62
N GLU A 73 -1.95 15.87 2.34
CA GLU A 73 -0.58 16.12 1.90
C GLU A 73 0.24 14.84 1.74
N VAL A 74 0.13 13.89 2.68
CA VAL A 74 0.82 12.60 2.61
C VAL A 74 0.30 11.80 1.43
N PHE A 75 -1.02 11.72 1.28
CA PHE A 75 -1.65 11.02 0.16
C PHE A 75 -1.18 11.56 -1.19
N GLU A 76 -1.18 12.89 -1.36
CA GLU A 76 -0.72 13.52 -2.59
C GLU A 76 0.76 13.24 -2.87
N ALA A 77 1.61 13.34 -1.86
CA ALA A 77 3.04 13.09 -2.01
C ALA A 77 3.31 11.63 -2.43
N LEU A 78 2.72 10.66 -1.71
CA LEU A 78 2.86 9.24 -2.03
C LEU A 78 2.27 8.90 -3.40
N THR A 79 1.14 9.50 -3.76
CA THR A 79 0.53 9.30 -5.08
C THR A 79 1.43 9.85 -6.20
N LYS A 80 2.03 11.02 -6.02
CA LYS A 80 2.98 11.60 -6.97
C LYS A 80 4.25 10.76 -7.10
N GLU A 81 4.78 10.26 -5.99
CA GLU A 81 5.93 9.35 -6.00
C GLU A 81 5.62 8.06 -6.77
N TRP A 82 4.46 7.45 -6.48
CA TRP A 82 4.00 6.27 -7.18
C TRP A 82 3.80 6.52 -8.68
N MET A 83 3.24 7.66 -9.07
CA MET A 83 3.09 8.04 -10.48
C MET A 83 4.45 8.22 -11.19
N ASN A 84 5.45 8.72 -10.47
CA ASN A 84 6.81 8.93 -11.00
C ASN A 84 7.67 7.66 -10.99
N ALA A 85 7.27 6.63 -10.25
CA ALA A 85 7.98 5.37 -10.17
C ALA A 85 8.00 4.69 -11.55
N LYS A 86 9.16 4.76 -12.23
CA LYS A 86 9.30 4.24 -13.59
C LYS A 86 9.03 2.73 -13.59
N PRO A 87 8.01 2.24 -14.32
CA PRO A 87 7.72 0.83 -14.34
C PRO A 87 8.95 0.06 -14.82
N ARG A 88 9.30 -1.01 -14.09
CA ARG A 88 10.45 -1.86 -14.44
C ARG A 88 10.26 -2.32 -15.88
N LYS A 89 11.08 -1.80 -16.79
CA LYS A 89 11.06 -2.21 -18.20
C LYS A 89 11.30 -3.71 -18.24
N ARG A 90 10.25 -4.48 -18.50
CA ARG A 90 10.37 -5.91 -18.70
C ARG A 90 11.18 -6.08 -19.98
N ARG A 91 12.45 -6.48 -19.84
CA ARG A 91 13.30 -6.77 -21.00
C ARG A 91 12.65 -7.94 -21.72
N ARG A 92 12.08 -7.69 -22.91
CA ARG A 92 11.67 -8.77 -23.80
C ARG A 92 12.93 -9.54 -24.14
N ARG A 93 12.96 -10.84 -23.87
CA ARG A 93 14.07 -11.69 -24.34
C ARG A 93 14.14 -11.55 -25.86
N THR A 94 15.32 -11.31 -26.39
CA THR A 94 15.51 -11.30 -27.83
C THR A 94 15.41 -12.74 -28.35
N SER A 95 15.10 -12.91 -29.64
CA SER A 95 15.10 -14.23 -30.28
C SER A 95 16.44 -14.95 -30.09
N ALA A 96 17.55 -14.21 -30.12
CA ALA A 96 18.90 -14.73 -29.85
C ALA A 96 19.05 -15.26 -28.40
N GLN A 97 18.48 -14.58 -27.41
CA GLN A 97 18.52 -15.03 -26.02
C GLN A 97 17.64 -16.26 -25.80
N ILE A 98 16.48 -16.33 -26.46
CA ILE A 98 15.61 -17.51 -26.40
C ILE A 98 16.29 -18.71 -27.06
N ALA A 99 16.95 -18.51 -28.21
CA ALA A 99 17.69 -19.57 -28.89
C ALA A 99 18.88 -20.07 -28.05
N ALA A 100 19.62 -19.16 -27.41
CA ALA A 100 20.73 -19.51 -26.53
C ALA A 100 20.28 -20.27 -25.27
N ASP A 101 19.20 -19.82 -24.62
CA ASP A 101 18.63 -20.51 -23.44
C ASP A 101 18.13 -21.91 -23.82
N ASN A 102 17.47 -22.07 -24.97
CA ASN A 102 16.98 -23.36 -25.44
C ASN A 102 18.12 -24.32 -25.82
N ALA A 103 19.19 -23.80 -26.44
CA ALA A 103 20.38 -24.60 -26.76
C ALA A 103 21.11 -25.04 -25.48
N ALA A 104 21.21 -24.16 -24.48
CA ALA A 104 21.81 -24.48 -23.19
C ALA A 104 20.97 -25.51 -22.41
N ALA A 105 19.63 -25.43 -22.47
CA ALA A 105 18.74 -26.41 -21.87
C ALA A 105 18.86 -27.79 -22.52
N ALA A 106 18.90 -27.86 -23.86
CA ALA A 106 19.09 -29.11 -24.59
C ALA A 106 20.46 -29.76 -24.31
N ALA A 107 21.52 -28.96 -24.20
CA ALA A 107 22.85 -29.45 -23.87
C ALA A 107 22.93 -29.98 -22.42
N ALA A 108 22.23 -29.35 -21.47
CA ALA A 108 22.16 -29.82 -20.09
C ALA A 108 21.36 -31.12 -19.95
N GLU A 109 20.32 -31.30 -20.76
CA GLU A 109 19.51 -32.53 -20.80
C GLU A 109 20.28 -33.70 -21.43
N MET A 110 21.12 -33.44 -22.43
CA MET A 110 21.99 -34.47 -23.03
C MET A 110 23.19 -34.85 -22.14
N ALA A 111 23.61 -33.99 -21.21
CA ALA A 111 24.73 -34.25 -20.31
C ALA A 111 24.32 -35.01 -19.02
N SER A 112 23.02 -35.26 -18.80
CA SER A 112 22.51 -36.04 -17.66
C SER A 112 22.13 -37.49 -17.99
N VAL A 113 22.44 -37.93 -19.22
CA VAL A 113 22.30 -39.31 -19.73
C VAL A 113 23.68 -39.96 -19.82
#